data_AF-A0A3N5A4E7-F1
#
_entry.id   AF-A0A3N5A4E7-F1
#
_cell.length_a   1.000
_cell.length_b   1.000
_cell.length_c   1.000
_cell.angle_alpha   90.00
_cell.angle_beta   90.00
_cell.angle_gamma   90.00
#
_symmetry.space_group_name_H-M   'P 1'
#
loop_
_entity.id
_entity.type
_entity.pdbx_description
1 polymer ?
#
loop_
_entity_poly.entity_id
_entity_poly.type
_entity_poly.pdbx_seq_one_letter_code
_entity_poly.pdbx_strand_id
1 'polypeptide(L)'
;MVLGNLQSGKRPFRDWYSQRYPWVHTRGMADTTVKVDSETRDRFAAVAAARGQSVRAYLAELAIEEENQIKLSKATAVFREVIAQPGLAEAFDAAFPSDAPPRPGVAGRAA
;
A
#
# COMPACT_ATOMS: atom_id res chain seq x y z
N MET A 1 -28.01 -25.36 9.71
CA MET A 1 -26.61 -25.72 9.38
C MET A 1 -26.40 -25.35 7.91
N VAL A 2 -25.83 -24.20 7.52
CA VAL A 2 -24.44 -23.67 7.72
C VAL A 2 -23.44 -24.64 7.03
N LEU A 3 -22.62 -24.32 6.01
CA LEU A 3 -22.02 -23.13 5.38
C LEU A 3 -22.09 -23.24 3.83
N GLY A 4 -22.13 -22.21 2.97
CA GLY A 4 -21.32 -20.99 2.95
C GLY A 4 -20.05 -21.19 2.10
N ASN A 5 -20.19 -21.30 0.77
CA ASN A 5 -19.04 -21.42 -0.16
C ASN A 5 -18.44 -20.02 -0.40
N LEU A 6 -17.49 -19.64 0.47
CA LEU A 6 -16.69 -18.44 0.32
C LEU A 6 -15.52 -18.74 -0.62
N GLN A 7 -15.69 -18.49 -1.92
CA GLN A 7 -14.57 -18.37 -2.84
C GLN A 7 -13.71 -17.18 -2.38
N SER A 8 -12.59 -17.50 -1.72
CA SER A 8 -11.60 -16.55 -1.25
C SER A 8 -10.99 -15.82 -2.44
N GLY A 9 -11.40 -14.56 -2.63
CA GLY A 9 -10.81 -13.61 -3.58
C GLY A 9 -9.36 -13.28 -3.22
N LYS A 10 -8.43 -14.19 -3.51
CA LYS A 10 -7.00 -13.94 -3.48
C LYS A 10 -6.50 -13.66 -4.90
N ARG A 11 -6.29 -12.37 -5.18
CA ARG A 11 -5.17 -11.74 -5.93
C ARG A 11 -5.60 -10.47 -6.72
N PRO A 12 -6.24 -9.46 -6.12
CA PRO A 12 -6.43 -8.17 -6.79
C PRO A 12 -5.14 -7.31 -6.85
N PHE A 13 -4.12 -7.62 -6.05
CA PHE A 13 -2.94 -6.76 -5.92
C PHE A 13 -1.96 -6.84 -7.10
N ARG A 14 -1.82 -8.04 -7.71
CA ARG A 14 -0.85 -8.28 -8.78
C ARG A 14 -1.23 -7.56 -10.08
N ASP A 15 -2.53 -7.49 -10.37
CA ASP A 15 -3.06 -6.91 -11.60
C ASP A 15 -3.12 -5.38 -11.54
N TRP A 16 -3.25 -4.79 -10.35
CA TRP A 16 -3.22 -3.34 -10.15
C TRP A 16 -1.81 -2.76 -10.31
N TYR A 17 -0.77 -3.54 -9.98
CA TYR A 17 0.63 -3.12 -10.04
C TYR A 17 1.18 -3.11 -11.48
N SER A 18 0.80 -4.09 -12.30
CA SER A 18 1.21 -4.17 -13.72
C SER A 18 0.60 -3.07 -14.59
N GLN A 19 -0.57 -2.53 -14.22
CA GLN A 19 -1.25 -1.48 -14.98
C GLN A 19 -0.68 -0.07 -14.72
N ARG A 20 -0.06 0.17 -13.55
CA ARG A 20 0.33 1.53 -13.12
C ARG A 20 1.80 1.90 -13.38
N TYR A 21 2.65 0.93 -13.72
CA TYR A 21 4.06 1.18 -14.03
C TYR A 21 4.52 0.47 -15.32
N PRO A 22 4.05 0.90 -16.51
CA PRO A 22 4.46 0.33 -17.79
C PRO A 22 5.94 0.60 -18.15
N TRP A 23 6.64 1.47 -17.41
CA TRP A 23 7.99 1.97 -17.72
C TRP A 23 9.13 1.31 -16.93
N VAL A 24 8.88 0.23 -16.18
CA VAL A 24 9.96 -0.46 -15.42
C VAL A 24 10.77 -1.43 -16.31
N HIS A 25 10.31 -1.69 -17.53
CA HIS A 25 11.07 -2.43 -18.53
C HIS A 25 11.83 -1.48 -19.45
N THR A 26 12.97 -0.94 -18.98
CA THR A 26 14.17 -0.54 -19.78
C THR A 26 14.96 0.58 -19.09
N ARG A 27 15.44 0.36 -17.87
CA ARG A 27 16.54 1.17 -17.30
C ARG A 27 17.69 0.24 -16.90
N GLY A 28 18.56 -0.04 -17.86
CA GLY A 28 19.88 -0.68 -17.69
C GLY A 28 19.85 -2.17 -17.29
N MET A 29 20.10 -3.06 -18.25
CA MET A 29 20.65 -4.39 -17.94
C MET A 29 22.12 -4.22 -17.50
N ALA A 30 22.33 -3.69 -16.29
CA ALA A 30 23.64 -3.64 -15.66
C ALA A 30 23.59 -4.54 -14.42
N ASP A 31 24.20 -5.71 -14.53
CA ASP A 31 24.37 -6.60 -13.38
C ASP A 31 25.27 -5.92 -12.36
N THR A 32 24.77 -5.78 -11.14
CA THR A 32 25.49 -5.17 -10.03
C THR A 32 25.68 -6.21 -8.93
N THR A 33 26.91 -6.33 -8.43
CA THR A 33 27.23 -7.23 -7.32
C THR A 33 27.26 -6.43 -6.02
N VAL A 34 26.41 -6.80 -5.07
CA VAL A 34 26.39 -6.23 -3.71
C VAL A 34 27.03 -7.21 -2.74
N LYS A 35 27.93 -6.73 -1.89
CA LYS A 35 28.51 -7.53 -0.81
C LYS A 35 27.52 -7.59 0.36
N VAL A 36 27.19 -8.80 0.77
CA VAL A 36 26.41 -9.12 1.97
C VAL A 36 27.13 -10.24 2.71
N ASP A 37 26.89 -10.38 4.00
CA ASP A 37 27.38 -11.53 4.75
C ASP A 37 26.71 -12.83 4.24
N SER A 38 27.38 -13.97 4.48
CA SER A 38 26.92 -15.27 3.98
C SER A 38 25.57 -15.67 4.55
N GLU A 39 25.29 -15.32 5.80
CA GLU A 39 24.03 -15.69 6.44
C GLU A 39 22.85 -14.96 5.78
N THR A 40 22.98 -13.66 5.55
CA THR A 40 21.99 -12.85 4.84
C THR A 40 21.77 -13.34 3.41
N ARG A 41 22.85 -13.68 2.69
CA ARG A 41 22.76 -14.28 1.35
C ARG A 41 21.93 -15.57 1.37
N ASP A 42 22.19 -16.45 2.32
CA ASP A 42 21.55 -17.76 2.41
C ASP A 42 20.09 -17.63 2.82
N ARG A 43 19.74 -16.66 3.68
CA ARG A 43 18.34 -16.31 3.98
C ARG A 43 17.59 -15.87 2.71
N PHE A 44 18.18 -14.97 1.91
CA PHE A 44 17.55 -14.55 0.65
C PHE A 44 17.42 -15.69 -0.35
N ALA A 45 18.41 -16.57 -0.45
CA ALA A 45 18.35 -17.77 -1.28
C ALA A 45 17.22 -18.71 -0.85
N ALA A 46 17.07 -18.97 0.45
CA ALA A 46 16.02 -19.82 0.99
C ALA A 46 14.61 -19.26 0.69
N VAL A 47 14.43 -17.94 0.89
CA VAL A 47 13.14 -17.29 0.62
C VAL A 47 12.81 -17.29 -0.88
N ALA A 48 13.79 -16.97 -1.74
CA ALA A 48 13.60 -17.00 -3.18
C ALA A 48 13.24 -18.42 -3.67
N ALA A 49 13.95 -19.44 -3.17
CA ALA A 49 13.67 -20.84 -3.49
C ALA A 49 12.27 -21.26 -3.05
N ALA A 50 11.83 -20.90 -1.85
CA ALA A 50 10.48 -21.17 -1.36
C ALA A 50 9.39 -20.50 -2.22
N ARG A 51 9.71 -19.40 -2.90
CA ARG A 51 8.83 -18.68 -3.84
C ARG A 51 8.97 -19.14 -5.29
N GLY A 52 9.88 -20.07 -5.59
CA GLY A 52 10.17 -20.52 -6.96
C GLY A 52 10.82 -19.44 -7.83
N GLN A 53 11.55 -18.50 -7.22
CA GLN A 53 12.17 -17.35 -7.87
C GLN A 53 13.70 -17.42 -7.77
N SER A 54 14.38 -16.72 -8.67
CA SER A 54 15.81 -16.42 -8.47
C SER A 54 15.97 -15.34 -7.40
N VAL A 55 17.12 -15.31 -6.72
CA VAL A 55 17.43 -14.26 -5.73
C VAL A 55 17.34 -12.87 -6.35
N ARG A 56 17.77 -12.71 -7.61
CA ARG A 56 17.63 -11.44 -8.35
C ARG A 56 16.17 -11.03 -8.51
N ALA A 57 15.31 -11.94 -8.95
CA ALA A 57 13.89 -11.64 -9.13
C ALA A 57 13.22 -11.29 -7.80
N TYR A 58 13.55 -12.04 -6.74
CA TYR A 58 13.08 -11.76 -5.39
C TYR A 58 13.52 -10.37 -4.88
N LEU A 59 14.79 -10.00 -5.05
CA LEU A 59 15.28 -8.68 -4.63
C LEU A 59 14.66 -7.52 -5.45
N ALA A 60 14.38 -7.74 -6.74
CA ALA A 60 13.69 -6.76 -7.57
C ALA A 60 12.26 -6.51 -7.07
N GLU A 61 11.52 -7.58 -6.74
CA GLU A 61 10.19 -7.46 -6.15
C GLU A 61 10.23 -6.81 -4.76
N LEU A 62 11.19 -7.20 -3.91
CA LEU A 62 11.36 -6.61 -2.58
C LEU A 62 11.62 -5.11 -2.64
N ALA A 63 12.46 -4.65 -3.58
CA ALA A 63 12.75 -3.22 -3.75
C ALA A 63 11.49 -2.41 -4.09
N ILE A 64 10.63 -2.96 -4.94
CA ILE A 64 9.35 -2.35 -5.34
C ILE A 64 8.40 -2.26 -4.13
N GLU A 65 8.34 -3.31 -3.32
CA GLU A 65 7.51 -3.36 -2.12
C GLU A 65 7.95 -2.32 -1.08
N GLU A 66 9.26 -2.25 -0.80
CA GLU A 66 9.84 -1.28 0.13
C GLU A 66 9.65 0.17 -0.33
N GLU A 67 9.85 0.45 -1.63
CA GLU A 67 9.60 1.78 -2.18
C GLU A 67 8.13 2.20 -1.97
N ASN A 68 7.19 1.27 -2.14
CA ASN A 68 5.78 1.52 -1.91
C ASN A 68 5.49 1.82 -0.42
N GLN A 69 6.07 1.05 0.50
CA GLN A 69 5.90 1.28 1.94
C GLN A 69 6.43 2.67 2.35
N ILE A 70 7.57 3.10 1.81
CA ILE A 70 8.11 4.44 2.04
C ILE A 70 7.16 5.52 1.53
N LYS A 71 6.63 5.35 0.31
CA LYS A 71 5.67 6.30 -0.27
C LYS A 71 4.38 6.38 0.54
N LEU A 72 3.83 5.23 0.95
CA LEU A 72 2.63 5.15 1.77
C LEU A 72 2.82 5.78 3.14
N SER A 73 3.97 5.56 3.78
CA SER A 73 4.31 6.18 5.06
C SER A 73 4.33 7.70 4.96
N LYS A 74 4.99 8.24 3.92
CA LYS A 74 5.01 9.69 3.65
C LYS A 74 3.62 10.25 3.37
N ALA A 75 2.85 9.61 2.50
CA ALA A 75 1.49 10.05 2.18
C ALA A 75 0.58 10.04 3.42
N THR A 76 0.72 9.02 4.28
CA THR A 76 -0.02 8.92 5.53
C THR A 76 0.35 10.04 6.50
N ALA A 77 1.64 10.37 6.60
CA ALA A 77 2.09 11.49 7.44
C ALA A 77 1.50 12.83 6.97
N VAL A 78 1.57 13.12 5.67
CA VAL A 78 1.00 14.34 5.08
C VAL A 78 -0.52 14.37 5.24
N PHE A 79 -1.20 13.25 5.01
CA PHE A 79 -2.64 13.18 5.21
C PHE A 79 -3.03 13.49 6.65
N ARG A 80 -2.33 12.90 7.63
CA ARG A 80 -2.55 13.18 9.06
C ARG A 80 -2.33 14.65 9.41
N GLU A 81 -1.30 15.27 8.83
CA GLU A 81 -1.02 16.69 9.02
C GLU A 81 -2.16 17.55 8.48
N VAL A 82 -2.63 17.28 7.25
CA VAL A 82 -3.71 18.04 6.61
C VAL A 82 -5.02 17.90 7.37
N ILE A 83 -5.43 16.69 7.77
CA ILE A 83 -6.68 16.50 8.52
C ILE A 83 -6.63 17.04 9.95
N ALA A 84 -5.44 17.25 10.50
CA ALA A 84 -5.26 17.87 11.81
C ALA A 84 -5.36 19.41 11.74
N GLN A 85 -5.40 20.00 10.54
CA GLN A 85 -5.55 21.45 10.39
C GLN A 85 -6.95 21.89 10.84
N PRO A 86 -7.04 22.88 11.75
CA PRO A 86 -8.32 23.40 12.20
C PRO A 86 -9.06 24.06 11.02
N GLY A 87 -10.37 23.83 10.92
CA GLY A 87 -11.21 24.38 9.85
C GLY A 87 -11.27 23.53 8.58
N LEU A 88 -10.42 22.51 8.44
CA LEU A 88 -10.41 21.67 7.24
C LEU A 88 -11.63 20.74 7.17
N ALA A 89 -12.06 20.19 8.31
CA ALA A 89 -13.26 19.35 8.38
C ALA A 89 -14.53 20.15 8.01
N GLU A 90 -14.65 21.37 8.55
CA GLU A 90 -15.77 22.26 8.27
C GLU A 90 -15.78 22.74 6.81
N ALA A 91 -14.60 23.03 6.24
CA ALA A 91 -14.48 23.39 4.82
C ALA A 91 -14.79 22.20 3.89
N PHE A 92 -14.40 20.99 4.29
CA PHE A 92 -14.73 19.76 3.57
C PHE A 92 -16.24 19.47 3.61
N ASP A 93 -16.86 19.53 4.77
CA ASP A 93 -18.32 19.37 4.94
C ASP A 93 -19.11 20.42 4.13
N ALA A 94 -18.60 21.65 4.03
CA ALA A 94 -19.19 22.70 3.21
C ALA A 94 -19.06 22.42 1.70
N ALA A 95 -17.96 21.82 1.27
CA ALA A 95 -17.73 21.44 -0.13
C ALA A 95 -18.49 20.15 -0.53
N PHE A 96 -18.71 19.24 0.42
CA PHE A 96 -19.38 17.94 0.23
C PHE A 96 -20.57 17.78 1.19
N PRO A 97 -21.63 18.59 1.05
CA PRO A 97 -22.72 18.65 2.02
C PRO A 97 -23.57 17.38 2.10
N SER A 98 -23.57 16.54 1.06
CA SER A 98 -24.26 15.24 1.03
C SER A 98 -23.58 14.17 1.89
N ASP A 99 -22.27 14.29 2.09
CA ASP A 99 -21.45 13.32 2.83
C ASP A 99 -21.10 13.82 4.24
N ALA A 100 -21.50 15.05 4.56
CA ALA A 100 -21.26 15.66 5.86
C ALA A 100 -21.99 14.86 6.97
N PRO A 101 -21.32 14.57 8.09
CA PRO A 101 -21.95 13.86 9.20
C PRO A 101 -23.14 14.67 9.76
N PRO A 102 -24.18 13.99 10.30
CA PRO A 102 -25.28 14.68 10.94
C PRO A 102 -24.74 15.54 12.09
N ARG A 103 -24.98 16.86 12.04
CA ARG A 103 -24.51 17.76 13.10
C ARG A 103 -25.14 17.33 14.44
N PRO A 104 -24.34 17.00 15.47
CA PRO A 104 -24.87 16.71 16.79
C PRO A 104 -25.37 18.02 17.41
N GLY A 105 -26.67 18.33 17.30
CA GLY A 105 -27.17 19.56 17.93
C GLY A 105 -28.58 20.06 17.66
N VAL A 106 -29.42 19.42 16.85
CA VAL A 106 -30.81 19.92 16.60
C VAL A 106 -31.92 18.94 16.99
N ALA A 107 -31.61 17.67 17.27
CA ALA A 107 -32.63 16.65 17.59
C ALA A 107 -32.85 16.39 19.10
N GLY A 108 -32.33 17.25 19.99
CA GLY A 108 -32.28 16.98 21.44
C GLY A 108 -32.90 18.04 22.35
N ARG A 109 -33.66 19.00 21.83
CA ARG A 109 -34.40 19.94 22.69
C ARG A 109 -35.76 20.27 22.06
N ALA A 110 -36.68 19.32 22.17
CA ALA A 110 -38.11 19.59 22.08
C ALA A 110 -38.80 18.81 23.21
N ALA A 111 -39.33 19.59 24.16
CA ALA A 111 -40.36 19.34 25.18
C ALA A 111 -40.33 18.01 25.97
#